data_AF-A0A6C1U2U5-F1
#
_entry.id   AF-A0A6C1U2U5-F1
#
_cell.length_a   1.000
_cell.length_b   1.000
_cell.length_c   1.000
_cell.angle_alpha   90.00
_cell.angle_beta   90.00
_cell.angle_gamma   90.00
#
_symmetry.space_group_name_H-M   'P 1'
#
loop_
_entity.id
_entity.type
_entity.pdbx_description
1 polymer ?
#
loop_
_entity_poly.entity_id
_entity_poly.type
_entity_poly.pdbx_seq_one_letter_code
_entity_poly.pdbx_strand_id
1 'polypeptide(L)'
;TRWNDKMECQNDTTMCSITKNEICEAVEIEAKYKPYLIRQEADMKFLREEVKTQIPIDFNYSQVKGLSSEVIEKLQTIKPATIGIAKQIQGITPAAIVSILVYLRNRKIAN
;
A
#
# COMPACT_ATOMS: atom_id res chain seq x y z
N THR A 1 36.08 -5.49 13.82
CA THR A 1 36.35 -6.17 15.12
C THR A 1 35.42 -5.64 16.22
N ARG A 2 34.10 -5.86 16.10
CA ARG A 2 33.11 -5.69 17.18
C ARG A 2 31.73 -6.24 16.76
N TRP A 3 31.74 -7.33 16.01
CA TRP A 3 30.54 -7.97 15.45
C TRP A 3 30.80 -9.48 15.37
N ASN A 4 31.12 -10.12 16.51
CA ASN A 4 31.28 -11.59 16.53
C ASN A 4 31.23 -12.31 17.91
N ASP A 5 30.65 -11.76 18.98
CA ASP A 5 30.74 -12.41 20.31
C ASP A 5 29.41 -12.67 21.05
N LYS A 6 28.25 -12.67 20.39
CA LYS A 6 27.00 -13.12 21.04
C LYS A 6 26.06 -13.88 20.09
N MET A 7 26.60 -14.90 19.42
CA MET A 7 25.78 -15.98 18.87
C MET A 7 26.07 -17.27 19.65
N GLU A 8 25.66 -17.30 20.91
CA GLU A 8 25.27 -18.55 21.56
C GLU A 8 23.76 -18.71 21.36
N CYS A 9 23.37 -19.31 20.23
CA CYS A 9 22.09 -19.98 20.14
C CYS A 9 22.22 -21.31 20.88
N GLN A 10 22.03 -21.29 22.19
CA GLN A 10 21.66 -22.51 22.90
C GLN A 10 20.18 -22.76 22.64
N ASN A 11 19.94 -23.96 22.10
CA ASN A 11 18.64 -24.57 21.91
C ASN A 11 17.81 -24.49 23.20
N ASP A 12 16.50 -24.31 23.11
CA ASP A 12 15.59 -25.28 23.72
C ASP A 12 14.12 -24.94 23.47
N THR A 13 13.39 -25.98 23.08
CA THR A 13 11.93 -26.09 23.07
C THR A 13 11.40 -25.85 24.48
N THR A 14 11.30 -24.59 24.91
CA THR A 14 10.62 -24.23 26.15
C THR A 14 9.17 -23.94 25.81
N MET A 15 8.34 -24.94 26.08
CA MET A 15 6.90 -24.80 26.29
C MET A 15 6.64 -23.53 27.10
N CYS A 16 6.22 -22.47 26.41
CA CYS A 16 5.76 -21.26 27.05
C CYS A 16 4.55 -21.65 27.89
N SER A 17 4.73 -21.78 29.20
CA SER A 17 3.63 -22.01 30.14
C SER A 17 2.89 -20.69 30.31
N ILE A 18 2.08 -20.34 29.30
CA ILE A 18 1.26 -19.13 29.30
C ILE A 18 0.34 -19.22 30.53
N THR A 19 0.52 -18.30 31.46
CA THR A 19 -0.26 -18.21 32.68
C THR A 19 -1.65 -17.68 32.37
N LYS A 20 -2.64 -18.02 33.21
CA LYS A 20 -4.03 -17.56 33.03
C LYS A 20 -4.14 -16.03 32.95
N ASN A 21 -3.30 -15.29 33.67
CA ASN A 21 -3.26 -13.83 33.61
C ASN A 21 -2.78 -13.31 32.25
N GLU A 22 -1.75 -13.91 31.67
CA GLU A 22 -1.27 -13.54 30.33
C GLU A 22 -2.33 -13.81 29.26
N ILE A 23 -3.12 -14.89 29.40
CA ILE A 23 -4.26 -15.17 28.50
C ILE A 23 -5.34 -14.09 28.66
N CYS A 24 -5.71 -13.74 29.89
CA CYS A 24 -6.71 -12.70 30.14
C CYS A 24 -6.28 -11.35 29.59
N GLU A 25 -5.01 -10.96 29.80
CA GLU A 25 -4.44 -9.73 29.27
C GLU A 25 -4.43 -9.73 27.73
N ALA A 26 -4.00 -10.83 27.11
CA ALA A 26 -4.02 -10.96 25.65
C ALA A 26 -5.44 -10.85 25.08
N VAL A 27 -6.43 -11.48 25.72
CA VAL A 27 -7.85 -11.41 25.32
C VAL A 27 -8.41 -10.00 25.51
N GLU A 28 -8.05 -9.31 26.60
CA GLU A 28 -8.47 -7.92 26.85
C GLU A 28 -7.88 -6.96 25.81
N ILE A 29 -6.58 -7.10 25.51
CA ILE A 29 -5.90 -6.38 24.43
C ILE A 29 -6.60 -6.68 23.11
N GLU A 30 -6.81 -7.95 22.76
CA GLU A 30 -7.46 -8.30 21.49
C GLU A 30 -8.85 -7.66 21.40
N ALA A 31 -9.69 -7.81 22.43
CA ALA A 31 -11.03 -7.24 22.46
C ALA A 31 -11.02 -5.71 22.30
N LYS A 32 -10.09 -5.03 22.98
CA LYS A 32 -9.94 -3.56 22.91
C LYS A 32 -9.49 -3.08 21.54
N TYR A 33 -8.59 -3.82 20.88
CA TYR A 33 -8.01 -3.41 19.60
C TYR A 33 -8.75 -3.95 18.37
N LYS A 34 -9.61 -4.97 18.51
CA LYS A 34 -10.36 -5.59 17.41
C LYS A 34 -11.11 -4.60 16.51
N PRO A 35 -11.81 -3.58 17.04
CA PRO A 35 -12.50 -2.60 16.19
C PRO A 35 -11.54 -1.79 15.31
N TYR A 36 -10.34 -1.51 15.82
CA TYR A 36 -9.32 -0.76 15.08
C TYR A 36 -8.68 -1.62 13.99
N LEU A 37 -8.40 -2.89 14.29
CA LEU A 37 -7.89 -3.83 13.29
C LEU A 37 -8.87 -4.01 12.13
N ILE A 38 -10.17 -4.15 12.42
CA ILE A 38 -11.22 -4.23 11.40
C ILE A 38 -11.21 -2.98 10.50
N ARG A 39 -11.10 -1.78 11.10
CA ARG A 39 -11.08 -0.53 10.34
C ARG A 39 -9.81 -0.40 9.49
N GLN A 40 -8.65 -0.73 10.04
CA GLN A 40 -7.39 -0.73 9.30
C GLN A 40 -7.43 -1.72 8.14
N GLU A 41 -8.02 -2.89 8.34
CA GLU A 41 -8.15 -3.90 7.29
C GLU A 41 -9.07 -3.44 6.15
N ALA A 42 -10.17 -2.75 6.49
CA ALA A 42 -11.03 -2.10 5.50
C ALA A 42 -10.29 -1.00 4.72
N ASP A 43 -9.53 -0.14 5.39
CA ASP A 43 -8.72 0.91 4.75
C ASP A 43 -7.65 0.31 3.83
N MET A 44 -6.96 -0.74 4.29
CA MET A 44 -5.98 -1.48 3.48
C MET A 44 -6.62 -2.15 2.26
N LYS A 45 -7.85 -2.63 2.38
CA LYS A 45 -8.58 -3.24 1.26
C LYS A 45 -8.89 -2.19 0.20
N PHE A 46 -9.43 -1.05 0.62
CA PHE A 46 -9.71 0.08 -0.27
C PHE A 46 -8.44 0.55 -1.01
N LEU A 47 -7.34 0.76 -0.28
CA LEU A 47 -6.05 1.14 -0.87
C LEU A 47 -5.52 0.10 -1.86
N ARG A 48 -5.65 -1.20 -1.54
CA ARG A 48 -5.24 -2.30 -2.43
C ARG A 48 -6.05 -2.30 -3.73
N GLU A 49 -7.35 -2.03 -3.65
CA GLU A 49 -8.22 -1.93 -4.82
C GLU A 49 -7.80 -0.76 -5.71
N GLU A 50 -7.49 0.41 -5.14
CA GLU A 50 -6.99 1.55 -5.92
C GLU A 50 -5.65 1.26 -6.60
N VAL A 51 -4.70 0.65 -5.89
CA VAL A 51 -3.37 0.27 -6.41
C VAL A 51 -3.47 -0.71 -7.59
N LYS A 52 -4.48 -1.60 -7.57
CA LYS A 52 -4.76 -2.56 -8.64
C LYS A 52 -5.42 -1.95 -9.87
N THR A 53 -5.81 -0.67 -9.83
CA THR A 53 -6.42 -0.01 -10.98
C THR A 53 -5.46 -0.05 -12.17
N GLN A 54 -5.86 -0.79 -13.21
CA GLN A 54 -5.09 -0.90 -14.43
C GLN A 54 -5.20 0.36 -15.27
N ILE A 55 -4.09 0.75 -15.86
CA ILE A 55 -4.02 1.82 -16.84
C ILE A 55 -3.97 1.17 -18.22
N PRO A 56 -4.84 1.54 -19.17
CA PRO A 56 -4.77 1.03 -20.54
C PRO A 56 -3.40 1.30 -21.18
N ILE A 57 -2.91 0.36 -21.99
CA ILE A 57 -1.59 0.47 -22.66
C ILE A 57 -1.52 1.69 -23.58
N ASP A 58 -2.64 2.02 -24.24
CA ASP A 58 -2.76 3.15 -25.17
C ASP A 58 -3.26 4.43 -24.49
N PHE A 59 -3.10 4.53 -23.17
CA PHE A 59 -3.58 5.69 -22.42
C PHE A 59 -2.77 6.95 -22.74
N ASN A 60 -3.46 7.99 -23.21
CA ASN A 60 -2.85 9.28 -23.49
C ASN A 60 -2.90 10.19 -22.24
N TYR A 61 -1.79 10.25 -21.51
CA TYR A 61 -1.64 11.11 -20.32
C TYR A 61 -1.81 12.61 -20.61
N SER A 62 -1.58 13.07 -21.84
CA SER A 62 -1.75 14.47 -22.22
C SER A 62 -3.20 14.94 -22.20
N GLN A 63 -4.17 14.01 -22.18
CA GLN A 63 -5.60 14.33 -22.07
C GLN A 63 -6.05 14.60 -20.62
N VAL A 64 -5.21 14.26 -19.64
CA VAL A 64 -5.55 14.44 -18.22
C VAL A 64 -5.23 15.88 -17.81
N LYS A 65 -6.29 16.63 -17.48
CA LYS A 65 -6.14 18.00 -16.97
C LYS A 65 -5.41 18.00 -15.62
N GLY A 66 -4.48 18.94 -15.42
CA GLY A 66 -3.76 19.11 -14.16
C GLY A 66 -2.49 18.28 -14.01
N LEU A 67 -2.03 17.59 -15.06
CA LEU A 67 -0.69 17.02 -15.11
C LEU A 67 0.31 18.06 -15.67
N SER A 68 1.50 18.13 -15.09
CA SER A 68 2.61 18.91 -15.64
C SER A 68 3.24 18.17 -16.82
N SER A 69 3.92 18.92 -17.70
CA SER A 69 4.62 18.34 -18.86
C SER A 69 5.68 17.30 -18.44
N GLU A 70 6.42 17.56 -17.35
CA GLU A 70 7.41 16.62 -16.82
C GLU A 70 6.79 15.30 -16.34
N VAL A 71 5.62 15.37 -15.68
CA VAL A 71 4.91 14.18 -15.21
C VAL A 71 4.35 13.39 -16.39
N ILE A 72 3.81 14.08 -17.40
CA ILE A 72 3.32 13.46 -18.64
C ILE A 72 4.46 12.72 -19.33
N GLU A 73 5.61 13.36 -19.52
CA GLU A 73 6.79 12.77 -20.17
C GLU A 73 7.28 11.52 -19.43
N LYS A 74 7.39 11.59 -18.10
CA LYS A 74 7.78 10.44 -17.26
C LYS A 74 6.81 9.27 -17.39
N LEU A 75 5.51 9.54 -17.31
CA LEU A 75 4.46 8.52 -17.44
C LEU A 75 4.40 7.92 -18.84
N GLN A 76 4.58 8.72 -19.88
CA GLN A 76 4.62 8.26 -21.27
C GLN A 76 5.87 7.42 -21.58
N THR A 77 6.98 7.72 -20.92
CA THR A 77 8.23 6.96 -21.08
C THR A 77 8.16 5.61 -20.36
N ILE A 78 7.71 5.60 -19.10
CA ILE A 78 7.70 4.39 -18.26
C ILE A 78 6.49 3.49 -18.57
N LYS A 79 5.35 4.07 -18.96
CA LYS A 79 4.08 3.38 -19.24
C LYS A 79 3.71 2.36 -18.14
N PRO A 80 3.49 2.83 -16.89
CA PRO A 80 3.16 1.95 -15.79
C PRO A 80 1.84 1.21 -16.04
N ALA A 81 1.84 -0.11 -15.85
CA ALA A 81 0.64 -0.95 -16.05
C ALA A 81 -0.47 -0.68 -15.02
N THR A 82 -0.11 -0.16 -13.85
CA THR A 82 -1.05 0.10 -12.74
C THR A 82 -0.76 1.43 -12.06
N ILE A 83 -1.79 1.99 -11.41
CA ILE A 83 -1.65 3.19 -10.58
C ILE A 83 -0.65 2.98 -9.43
N GLY A 84 -0.57 1.77 -8.89
CA GLY A 84 0.43 1.38 -7.91
C GLY A 84 1.86 1.64 -8.36
N ILE A 85 2.21 1.17 -9.56
CA ILE A 85 3.54 1.37 -10.14
C ILE A 85 3.77 2.84 -10.44
N ALA A 86 2.77 3.54 -10.99
CA ALA A 86 2.87 4.97 -11.26
C ALA A 86 3.23 5.78 -10.00
N LYS A 87 2.65 5.45 -8.84
CA LYS A 87 2.92 6.13 -7.57
C LYS A 87 4.37 5.96 -7.08
N GLN A 88 5.07 4.89 -7.50
CA GLN A 88 6.46 4.63 -7.11
C GLN A 88 7.49 5.37 -7.98
N ILE A 89 7.05 5.96 -9.10
CA ILE A 89 7.95 6.68 -10.01
C ILE A 89 8.41 7.98 -9.34
N GLN A 90 9.72 8.21 -9.34
CA GLN A 90 10.31 9.40 -8.74
C GLN A 90 9.83 10.69 -9.43
N GLY A 91 9.40 11.66 -8.63
CA GLY A 91 8.88 12.94 -9.11
C GLY A 91 7.42 12.89 -9.55
N ILE A 92 6.72 11.77 -9.39
CA ILE A 92 5.26 11.75 -9.49
C ILE A 92 4.66 12.21 -8.18
N THR A 93 3.80 13.24 -8.26
CA THR A 93 3.12 13.81 -7.10
C THR A 93 1.83 13.05 -6.80
N PRO A 94 1.39 13.00 -5.54
CA PRO A 94 0.09 12.41 -5.19
C PRO A 94 -1.08 13.08 -5.93
N ALA A 95 -1.00 14.39 -6.17
CA ALA A 95 -2.02 15.14 -6.92
C ALA A 95 -2.16 14.63 -8.37
N ALA A 96 -1.05 14.32 -9.05
CA ALA A 96 -1.08 13.77 -10.40
C ALA A 96 -1.80 12.41 -10.45
N ILE A 97 -1.55 11.54 -9.46
CA ILE A 97 -2.23 10.24 -9.35
C ILE A 97 -3.74 10.41 -9.19
N VAL A 98 -4.18 11.35 -8.34
CA VAL A 98 -5.60 11.66 -8.14
C VAL A 98 -6.25 12.12 -9.45
N SER A 99 -5.60 13.02 -10.20
CA SER A 99 -6.10 13.50 -11.50
C SER A 99 -6.30 12.34 -12.50
N ILE A 100 -5.38 11.39 -12.55
CA ILE A 100 -5.49 10.20 -13.40
C ILE A 100 -6.65 9.30 -12.95
N LEU A 101 -6.78 9.04 -11.65
CA LEU A 101 -7.86 8.22 -11.09
C LEU A 101 -9.24 8.82 -11.38
N VAL A 102 -9.39 10.13 -11.21
CA VAL A 102 -10.64 10.86 -11.54
C VAL A 102 -10.94 10.74 -13.03
N TYR A 103 -9.94 10.94 -13.89
CA TYR A 103 -10.11 10.81 -15.34
C TYR A 103 -10.56 9.40 -15.74
N LEU A 104 -9.91 8.36 -15.21
CA LEU A 104 -10.26 6.95 -15.48
C LEU A 104 -11.67 6.61 -14.98
N ARG A 105 -12.05 7.11 -13.80
CA ARG A 105 -13.40 6.90 -13.24
C ARG A 105 -14.47 7.56 -14.12
N ASN A 106 -14.25 8.81 -14.54
CA ASN A 106 -15.20 9.53 -15.39
C ASN A 106 -15.38 8.84 -16.75
N ARG A 107 -14.30 8.31 -17.33
CA ARG A 107 -14.38 7.57 -18.60
C ARG A 107 -15.13 6.24 -18.47
N LYS A 108 -15.04 5.55 -17.32
CA LYS A 108 -15.84 4.35 -17.04
C LYS A 108 -17.33 4.64 -16.86
N ILE A 109 -17.69 5.84 -16.39
CA ILE A 109 -19.09 6.25 -16.19
C ILE A 109 -19.72 6.74 -17.50
N ALA A 110 -18.90 7.31 -18.39
CA ALA A 110 -19.34 7.83 -19.69
C ALA A 110 -19.47 6.75 -20.79
N ASN A 111 -19.15 5.49 -20.49
CA ASN A 111 -19.28 4.31 -21.34
C ASN A 111 -20.32 3.37 -20.75
#